data_AF-G3SJ56-F1
#
_entry.id   AF-G3SJ56-F1
#
_cell.length_a   1.000
_cell.length_b   1.000
_cell.length_c   1.000
_cell.angle_alpha   90.00
_cell.angle_beta   90.00
_cell.angle_gamma   90.00
#
_symmetry.space_group_name_H-M   'P 1'
#
loop_
_entity.id
_entity.type
_entity.pdbx_description
1 polymer ?
#
loop_
_entity_poly.entity_id
_entity_poly.type
_entity_poly.pdbx_seq_one_letter_code
_entity_poly.pdbx_strand_id
1 'polypeptide(L)'
;MAEHFKQVIRCPVCLKDLEEAVQLKCGYVCCLQCLNSLQKEPDGEGLLCRFCSVVSQKDDIKPKYKLRALVSIIKELEPKLKSVLTMNPRMRKFQVDMTFDVDTANNYLIISEDLRSFRSGDLSQNRKEQAERFDTALCVLGTPRFTSGRHYWEVDVGTSQVWDVGVCKESVNRQGKIELSSEHGFLTVGCRQGKVFAASSVPMTPLWVGPQLHRVGIFLDVGMRSISFYNVSDGC
;
A
#
# COMPACT_ATOMS: atom_id res chain seq x y z
N MET A 1 3.60 -6.99 5.48
CA MET A 1 4.86 -6.83 6.26
C MET A 1 4.58 -6.47 7.72
N ALA A 2 3.86 -5.37 8.03
CA ALA A 2 3.61 -4.94 9.41
C ALA A 2 2.92 -5.98 10.33
N GLU A 3 1.92 -6.72 9.85
CA GLU A 3 1.18 -7.68 10.72
C GLU A 3 2.02 -8.88 11.17
N HIS A 4 2.87 -9.41 10.29
CA HIS A 4 3.75 -10.52 10.65
C HIS A 4 4.80 -10.08 11.68
N PHE A 5 5.35 -8.88 11.53
CA PHE A 5 6.24 -8.29 12.54
C PHE A 5 5.52 -8.05 13.88
N LYS A 6 4.24 -7.63 13.86
CA LYS A 6 3.43 -7.42 15.08
C LYS A 6 3.21 -8.71 15.86
N GLN A 7 3.12 -9.86 15.20
CA GLN A 7 2.95 -11.15 15.89
C GLN A 7 4.24 -11.60 16.59
N VAL A 8 5.40 -11.34 15.98
CA VAL A 8 6.71 -11.77 16.50
C VAL A 8 7.18 -10.93 17.69
N ILE A 9 6.73 -9.68 17.80
CA ILE A 9 7.11 -8.78 18.91
C ILE A 9 6.16 -8.84 20.10
N ARG A 10 5.12 -9.69 20.07
CA ARG A 10 4.18 -9.84 21.18
C ARG A 10 4.63 -10.92 22.16
N CYS A 11 4.53 -10.60 23.44
CA CYS A 11 4.74 -11.52 24.53
C CYS A 11 3.68 -12.63 24.47
N PRO A 12 4.07 -13.92 24.42
CA PRO A 12 3.10 -15.01 24.38
C PRO A 12 2.30 -15.17 25.68
N VAL A 13 2.69 -14.47 26.76
CA VAL A 13 2.03 -14.54 28.06
C VAL A 13 0.99 -13.43 28.22
N CYS A 14 1.38 -12.16 28.06
CA CYS A 14 0.49 -11.02 28.28
C CYS A 14 -0.10 -10.42 26.99
N LEU A 15 0.30 -10.92 25.81
CA LEU A 15 -0.12 -10.49 24.48
C LEU A 15 0.19 -9.01 24.13
N LYS A 16 0.93 -8.32 24.99
CA LYS A 16 1.48 -6.97 24.75
C LYS A 16 2.85 -7.05 24.08
N ASP A 17 3.39 -5.92 23.65
CA ASP A 17 4.75 -5.84 23.10
C ASP A 17 5.79 -6.37 24.11
N LEU A 18 6.86 -6.98 23.60
CA LEU A 18 7.96 -7.55 24.36
C LEU A 18 8.83 -6.46 25.02
N GLU A 19 8.28 -5.83 26.05
CA GLU A 19 8.97 -4.89 26.94
C GLU A 19 9.88 -5.65 27.90
N GLU A 20 11.11 -5.17 28.10
CA GLU A 20 12.12 -5.84 28.93
C GLU A 20 12.24 -7.35 28.63
N ALA A 21 12.34 -7.70 27.34
CA ALA A 21 12.33 -9.09 26.92
C ALA A 21 13.47 -9.91 27.56
N VAL A 22 13.14 -11.12 28.02
CA VAL A 22 14.08 -12.11 28.54
C VAL A 22 13.96 -13.40 27.76
N GLN A 23 15.07 -14.12 27.62
CA GLN A 23 15.11 -15.44 27.01
C GLN A 23 15.42 -16.50 28.06
N LEU A 24 14.63 -17.57 28.06
CA LEU A 24 14.87 -18.81 28.79
C LEU A 24 15.92 -19.67 28.09
N LYS A 25 16.46 -20.68 28.80
CA LYS A 25 17.46 -21.63 28.29
C LYS A 25 17.09 -22.22 26.93
N CYS A 26 15.82 -22.57 26.75
CA CYS A 26 15.29 -23.20 25.55
C CYS A 26 15.05 -22.25 24.36
N GLY A 27 15.31 -20.95 24.51
CA GLY A 27 15.02 -19.96 23.46
C GLY A 27 13.68 -19.25 23.60
N TYR A 28 12.82 -19.68 24.53
CA TYR A 28 11.54 -19.03 24.78
C TYR A 28 11.74 -17.58 25.25
N VAL A 29 11.01 -16.63 24.63
CA VAL A 29 11.10 -15.20 24.93
C VAL A 29 9.77 -14.67 25.46
N CYS A 30 9.81 -13.96 26.58
CA CYS A 30 8.67 -13.24 27.17
C CYS A 30 9.13 -11.95 27.84
N CYS A 31 8.19 -11.11 28.32
CA CYS A 31 8.54 -9.94 29.12
C CYS A 31 9.11 -10.36 30.48
N LEU A 32 10.04 -9.59 31.03
CA LEU A 32 10.57 -9.82 32.39
C LEU A 32 9.45 -9.94 33.44
N GLN A 33 8.45 -9.07 33.38
CA GLN A 33 7.29 -9.09 34.30
C GLN A 33 6.43 -10.36 34.17
N CYS A 34 6.48 -11.02 33.01
CA CYS A 34 5.70 -12.24 32.74
C CYS A 34 6.39 -13.52 33.22
N LEU A 35 7.65 -13.46 33.67
CA LEU A 35 8.34 -14.63 34.23
C LEU A 35 7.60 -15.23 35.42
N ASN A 36 7.01 -14.38 36.27
CA ASN A 36 6.26 -14.82 37.46
C ASN A 36 4.97 -15.59 37.12
N SER A 37 4.50 -15.52 35.87
CA SER A 37 3.35 -16.28 35.38
C SER A 37 3.73 -17.66 34.82
N LEU A 38 5.02 -17.98 34.76
CA LEU A 38 5.50 -19.32 34.38
C LEU A 38 5.42 -20.27 35.58
N GLN A 39 5.24 -21.55 35.29
CA GLN A 39 5.22 -22.58 36.32
C GLN A 39 6.60 -22.72 36.94
N LYS A 40 6.66 -22.79 38.27
CA LYS A 40 7.90 -23.10 39.00
C LYS A 40 8.21 -24.58 38.95
N GLU A 41 9.48 -24.92 39.00
CA GLU A 41 9.96 -26.28 39.21
C GLU A 41 9.38 -26.85 40.53
N PRO A 42 8.85 -28.09 40.55
CA PRO A 42 8.16 -28.65 41.71
C PRO A 42 8.96 -28.67 43.02
N ASP A 43 10.29 -28.74 42.93
CA ASP A 43 11.21 -28.84 44.07
C ASP A 43 12.41 -27.88 43.98
N GLY A 44 12.29 -26.80 43.18
CA GLY A 44 13.40 -25.90 42.88
C GLY A 44 12.99 -24.46 42.62
N GLU A 45 13.98 -23.60 42.41
CA GLU A 45 13.77 -22.19 42.04
C GLU A 45 13.72 -21.97 40.51
N GLY A 46 13.85 -23.04 39.72
CA GLY A 46 13.81 -23.00 38.26
C GLY A 46 12.43 -22.64 37.72
N LEU A 47 12.41 -22.06 36.51
CA LEU A 47 11.18 -21.78 35.76
C LEU A 47 11.00 -22.77 34.62
N LEU A 48 9.80 -23.32 34.49
CA LEU A 48 9.41 -24.22 33.41
C LEU A 48 8.91 -23.44 32.20
N CYS A 49 9.48 -23.73 31.02
CA CYS A 49 8.94 -23.23 29.76
C CYS A 49 7.56 -23.83 29.49
N ARG A 50 6.58 -22.98 29.16
CA ARG A 50 5.19 -23.40 28.89
C ARG A 50 5.01 -24.27 27.64
N PHE A 51 5.98 -24.27 26.72
CA PHE A 51 5.88 -24.96 25.44
C PHE A 51 6.68 -26.26 25.37
N CYS A 52 7.80 -26.34 26.08
CA CYS A 52 8.70 -27.49 25.99
C CYS A 52 9.13 -28.06 27.35
N SER A 53 8.60 -27.50 28.45
CA SER A 53 8.88 -27.93 29.84
C SER A 53 10.35 -27.91 30.25
N VAL A 54 11.26 -27.35 29.44
CA VAL A 54 12.67 -27.17 29.80
C VAL A 54 12.76 -26.20 30.98
N VAL A 55 13.47 -26.62 32.02
CA VAL A 55 13.78 -25.79 33.19
C VAL A 55 14.88 -24.79 32.86
N SER A 56 14.66 -23.53 33.22
CA SER A 56 15.67 -22.47 33.19
C SER A 56 15.97 -22.01 34.61
N GLN A 57 17.22 -22.16 35.02
CA GLN A 57 17.72 -21.60 36.28
C GLN A 57 17.96 -20.10 36.15
N LYS A 58 18.17 -19.40 37.26
CA LYS A 58 18.38 -17.95 37.28
C LYS A 58 19.47 -17.48 36.31
N ASP A 59 20.58 -18.21 36.23
CA ASP A 59 21.70 -17.88 35.34
C ASP A 59 21.43 -18.20 33.87
N ASP A 60 20.45 -19.06 33.57
CA ASP A 60 20.02 -19.36 32.20
C ASP A 60 19.15 -18.24 31.60
N ILE A 61 18.52 -17.42 32.45
CA ILE A 61 17.61 -16.36 32.03
C ILE A 61 18.42 -15.13 31.62
N LYS A 62 18.42 -14.82 30.32
CA LYS A 62 19.22 -13.72 29.77
C LYS A 62 18.33 -12.58 29.25
N PRO A 63 18.57 -11.33 29.68
CA PRO A 63 17.94 -10.16 29.07
C PRO A 63 18.26 -10.06 27.58
N LYS A 64 17.28 -9.64 26.78
CA LYS A 64 17.40 -9.42 25.33
C LYS A 64 17.31 -7.94 25.01
N TYR A 65 18.36 -7.21 25.39
CA TYR A 65 18.48 -5.77 25.17
C TYR A 65 18.32 -5.35 23.71
N LYS A 66 18.84 -6.14 22.74
CA LYS A 66 18.65 -5.86 21.30
C LYS A 66 17.18 -5.92 20.90
N LEU A 67 16.44 -6.92 21.40
CA LEU A 67 15.01 -7.05 21.13
C LEU A 67 14.22 -5.93 21.79
N ARG A 68 14.53 -5.59 23.05
CA ARG A 68 13.97 -4.42 23.75
C ARG A 68 14.18 -3.12 22.96
N ALA A 69 15.39 -2.90 22.44
CA ALA A 69 15.71 -1.73 21.64
C ALA A 69 14.89 -1.69 20.34
N LEU A 70 14.80 -2.82 19.63
CA LEU A 70 13.98 -2.94 18.41
C LEU A 70 12.49 -2.66 18.68
N VAL A 71 11.92 -3.24 19.75
CA VAL A 71 10.54 -2.99 20.17
C VAL A 71 10.33 -1.50 20.45
N SER A 72 11.27 -0.84 21.13
CA SER A 72 11.19 0.60 21.42
C SER A 72 11.21 1.44 20.14
N ILE A 73 12.10 1.13 19.20
CA ILE A 73 12.19 1.80 17.89
C ILE A 73 10.88 1.63 17.11
N ILE A 74 10.33 0.41 17.05
CA ILE A 74 9.08 0.14 16.33
C ILE A 74 7.93 0.95 16.94
N LYS A 75 7.78 0.97 18.27
CA LYS A 75 6.74 1.74 18.96
C LYS A 75 6.83 3.24 18.67
N GLU A 76 8.04 3.78 18.52
CA GLU A 76 8.24 5.19 18.19
C GLU A 76 7.96 5.50 16.71
N LEU A 77 8.39 4.62 15.80
CA LEU A 77 8.29 4.85 14.36
C LEU A 77 6.90 4.54 13.80
N GLU A 78 6.19 3.55 14.34
CA GLU A 78 4.88 3.14 13.85
C GLU A 78 3.86 4.28 13.75
N PRO A 79 3.62 5.11 14.78
CA PRO A 79 2.67 6.22 14.67
C PRO A 79 3.13 7.27 13.67
N LYS A 80 4.44 7.53 13.57
CA LYS A 80 5.01 8.47 12.59
C LYS A 80 4.79 7.96 11.17
N LEU A 81 5.12 6.70 10.89
CA LEU A 81 4.87 6.04 9.61
C LEU A 81 3.39 6.05 9.26
N LYS A 82 2.52 5.71 10.22
CA LYS A 82 1.06 5.75 10.01
C LYS A 82 0.59 7.16 9.65
N SER A 83 1.12 8.19 10.29
CA SER A 83 0.75 9.59 10.00
C SER A 83 1.18 10.04 8.60
N VAL A 84 2.32 9.55 8.09
CA VAL A 84 2.84 9.88 6.76
C VAL A 84 2.15 9.08 5.66
N LEU A 85 1.85 7.80 5.92
CA LEU A 85 1.28 6.88 4.93
C LEU A 85 -0.25 6.98 4.83
N THR A 86 -0.92 7.57 5.83
CA THR A 86 -2.36 7.77 5.80
C THR A 86 -2.69 9.05 5.03
N MET A 87 -3.71 8.98 4.17
CA MET A 87 -4.20 10.17 3.48
C MET A 87 -4.64 11.24 4.47
N ASN A 88 -4.18 12.48 4.28
CA ASN A 88 -4.66 13.60 5.09
C ASN A 88 -6.09 13.96 4.64
N PRO A 89 -7.11 13.90 5.51
CA PRO A 89 -8.50 14.19 5.14
C PRO A 89 -8.69 15.59 4.52
N ARG A 90 -7.82 16.56 4.85
CA ARG A 90 -7.85 17.90 4.25
C ARG A 90 -7.58 17.91 2.75
N MET A 91 -7.07 16.82 2.18
CA MET A 91 -6.85 16.69 0.73
C MET A 91 -8.17 16.63 -0.04
N ARG A 92 -9.26 16.15 0.58
CA ARG A 92 -10.60 16.11 -0.01
C ARG A 92 -11.15 17.50 -0.37
N LYS A 93 -10.62 18.59 0.21
CA LYS A 93 -11.02 19.96 -0.18
C LYS A 93 -10.57 20.34 -1.60
N PHE A 94 -9.65 19.57 -2.18
CA PHE A 94 -9.17 19.73 -3.55
C PHE A 94 -9.87 18.78 -4.52
N GLN A 95 -11.01 18.20 -4.11
CA GLN A 95 -11.74 17.26 -4.93
C GLN A 95 -12.20 17.93 -6.23
N VAL A 96 -11.91 17.25 -7.34
CA VAL A 96 -12.32 17.65 -8.68
C VAL A 96 -13.24 16.60 -9.26
N ASP A 97 -14.22 17.04 -10.03
CA ASP A 97 -15.09 16.15 -10.77
C ASP A 97 -14.39 15.73 -12.07
N MET A 98 -14.13 14.43 -12.21
CA MET A 98 -13.41 13.87 -13.36
C MET A 98 -14.38 13.12 -14.26
N THR A 99 -14.27 13.36 -15.57
CA THR A 99 -14.94 12.56 -16.61
C THR A 99 -13.95 12.10 -17.66
N PHE A 100 -14.29 11.07 -18.43
CA PHE A 100 -13.45 10.53 -19.49
C PHE A 100 -13.63 11.29 -20.80
N ASP A 101 -12.50 11.60 -21.45
CA ASP A 101 -12.47 12.22 -22.76
C ASP A 101 -12.53 11.15 -23.85
N VAL A 102 -13.72 11.01 -24.47
CA VAL A 102 -14.02 10.02 -25.52
C VAL A 102 -13.10 10.17 -26.73
N ASP A 103 -12.60 11.37 -26.99
CA ASP A 103 -11.71 11.68 -28.12
C ASP A 103 -10.32 11.09 -27.92
N THR A 104 -9.92 10.87 -26.67
CA THR A 104 -8.63 10.23 -26.33
C THR A 104 -8.73 8.72 -26.24
N ALA A 105 -9.94 8.19 -26.00
CA ALA A 105 -10.15 6.80 -25.65
C ALA A 105 -9.82 5.84 -26.80
N ASN A 106 -9.09 4.78 -26.49
CA ASN A 106 -8.88 3.70 -27.44
C ASN A 106 -10.20 3.12 -27.96
N ASN A 107 -10.18 2.68 -29.22
CA ASN A 107 -11.37 2.21 -29.92
C ASN A 107 -11.97 0.91 -29.37
N TYR A 108 -11.28 0.17 -28.50
CA TYR A 108 -11.84 -0.99 -27.81
C TYR A 108 -12.42 -0.66 -26.42
N LEU A 109 -12.38 0.60 -25.99
CA LEU A 109 -12.97 1.04 -24.72
C LEU A 109 -14.42 1.51 -24.89
N ILE A 110 -15.31 0.85 -24.17
CA ILE A 110 -16.73 1.23 -24.05
C ILE A 110 -16.85 2.14 -22.83
N ILE A 111 -17.26 3.39 -23.05
CA ILE A 111 -17.41 4.43 -22.02
C ILE A 111 -18.91 4.55 -21.70
N SER A 112 -19.24 4.70 -20.41
CA SER A 112 -20.62 4.92 -19.96
C SER A 112 -21.16 6.29 -20.39
N GLU A 113 -22.48 6.43 -20.43
CA GLU A 113 -23.15 7.68 -20.82
C GLU A 113 -22.79 8.87 -19.91
N ASP A 114 -22.58 8.61 -18.62
CA ASP A 114 -22.16 9.62 -17.64
C ASP A 114 -20.66 9.98 -17.74
N LEU A 115 -19.91 9.33 -18.64
CA LEU A 115 -18.47 9.49 -18.84
C LEU A 115 -17.62 9.20 -17.59
N ARG A 116 -18.11 8.39 -16.64
CA ARG A 116 -17.40 8.10 -15.38
C ARG A 116 -16.92 6.67 -15.23
N SER A 117 -17.30 5.80 -16.15
CA SER A 117 -16.89 4.41 -16.17
C SER A 117 -16.46 4.00 -17.58
N PHE A 118 -15.56 3.04 -17.65
CA PHE A 118 -15.26 2.36 -18.91
C PHE A 118 -14.95 0.89 -18.66
N ARG A 119 -15.03 0.10 -19.73
CA ARG A 119 -14.57 -1.29 -19.77
C ARG A 119 -13.95 -1.60 -21.12
N SER A 120 -13.07 -2.58 -21.16
CA SER A 120 -12.61 -3.16 -22.42
C SER A 120 -13.74 -3.98 -23.06
N GLY A 121 -13.89 -3.87 -24.37
CA GLY A 121 -14.73 -4.73 -25.19
C GLY A 121 -13.93 -5.41 -26.29
N ASP A 122 -14.53 -6.42 -26.91
CA ASP A 122 -13.90 -7.17 -28.00
C ASP A 122 -14.11 -6.52 -29.38
N LEU A 123 -15.04 -5.56 -29.46
CA LEU A 123 -15.41 -4.88 -30.69
C LEU A 123 -14.96 -3.43 -30.68
N SER A 124 -14.38 -3.01 -31.81
CA SER A 124 -14.09 -1.61 -32.08
C SER A 124 -15.37 -0.78 -32.03
N GLN A 125 -15.30 0.36 -31.37
CA GLN A 125 -16.36 1.35 -31.28
C GLN A 125 -16.49 2.21 -32.55
N ASN A 126 -15.68 1.95 -33.59
CA ASN A 126 -15.69 2.66 -34.88
C ASN A 126 -15.60 4.20 -34.75
N ARG A 127 -14.91 4.69 -33.72
CA ARG A 127 -14.66 6.14 -33.58
C ARG A 127 -13.59 6.57 -34.58
N LYS A 128 -13.71 7.81 -35.06
CA LYS A 128 -12.77 8.40 -36.02
C LYS A 128 -11.34 8.42 -35.46
N GLU A 129 -10.39 8.17 -36.33
CA GLU A 129 -8.96 8.35 -36.02
C GLU A 129 -8.63 9.84 -35.90
N GLN A 130 -7.85 10.17 -34.88
CA GLN A 130 -7.38 11.53 -34.58
C GLN A 130 -6.14 11.48 -33.69
N ALA A 131 -5.35 12.54 -33.69
CA ALA A 131 -4.05 12.58 -33.02
C ALA A 131 -4.15 12.40 -31.49
N GLU A 132 -5.27 12.82 -30.91
CA GLU A 132 -5.54 12.75 -29.47
C GLU A 132 -5.83 11.33 -28.99
N ARG A 133 -6.21 10.41 -29.89
CA ARG A 133 -6.68 9.06 -29.58
C ARG A 133 -5.52 8.10 -29.38
N PHE A 134 -5.61 7.27 -28.34
CA PHE A 134 -4.74 6.10 -28.21
C PHE A 134 -5.13 5.01 -29.22
N ASP A 135 -4.26 4.71 -30.19
CA ASP A 135 -4.55 3.75 -31.26
C ASP A 135 -4.44 2.28 -30.80
N THR A 136 -3.44 1.99 -29.96
CA THR A 136 -3.01 0.63 -29.62
C THR A 136 -3.18 0.36 -28.13
N ALA A 137 -2.76 1.30 -27.27
CA ALA A 137 -2.86 1.12 -25.82
C ALA A 137 -4.32 1.29 -25.36
N LEU A 138 -4.81 0.38 -24.50
CA LEU A 138 -6.14 0.47 -23.87
C LEU A 138 -6.20 1.57 -22.81
N CYS A 139 -6.03 2.82 -23.24
CA CYS A 139 -5.98 4.00 -22.41
C CYS A 139 -7.10 4.99 -22.78
N VAL A 140 -7.47 5.80 -21.80
CA VAL A 140 -8.36 6.95 -21.93
C VAL A 140 -7.89 8.02 -20.96
N LEU A 141 -7.92 9.29 -21.36
CA LEU A 141 -7.59 10.42 -20.50
C LEU A 141 -8.84 10.97 -19.83
N GLY A 142 -8.63 11.59 -18.67
CA GLY A 142 -9.67 12.33 -17.97
C GLY A 142 -9.66 13.82 -18.32
N THR A 143 -10.77 14.48 -18.06
CA THR A 143 -10.94 15.94 -18.06
C THR A 143 -11.46 16.38 -16.68
N PRO A 144 -11.05 17.55 -16.14
CA PRO A 144 -10.22 18.59 -16.75
C PRO A 144 -8.71 18.28 -16.76
N ARG A 145 -7.97 19.06 -17.55
CA ARG A 145 -6.49 19.06 -17.58
C ARG A 145 -5.96 20.01 -16.50
N PHE A 146 -4.81 19.67 -15.92
CA PHE A 146 -4.22 20.44 -14.81
C PHE A 146 -2.90 21.11 -15.20
N THR A 147 -2.85 22.43 -15.13
CA THR A 147 -1.63 23.23 -15.39
C THR A 147 -1.10 23.93 -14.15
N SER A 148 -1.90 23.99 -13.06
CA SER A 148 -1.52 24.60 -11.79
C SER A 148 -2.40 24.06 -10.66
N GLY A 149 -2.06 24.36 -9.40
CA GLY A 149 -2.89 24.05 -8.24
C GLY A 149 -2.72 22.64 -7.68
N ARG A 150 -3.68 22.25 -6.84
CA ARG A 150 -3.78 20.96 -6.16
C ARG A 150 -5.12 20.34 -6.47
N HIS A 151 -5.11 19.05 -6.81
CA HIS A 151 -6.29 18.33 -7.30
C HIS A 151 -6.35 16.95 -6.68
N TYR A 152 -7.57 16.50 -6.36
CA TYR A 152 -7.84 15.20 -5.77
C TYR A 152 -8.99 14.51 -6.50
N TRP A 153 -8.84 13.25 -6.84
CA TRP A 153 -9.95 12.42 -7.33
C TRP A 153 -9.75 10.98 -6.89
N GLU A 154 -10.81 10.18 -6.98
CA GLU A 154 -10.79 8.77 -6.63
C GLU A 154 -11.20 7.95 -7.84
N VAL A 155 -10.53 6.82 -8.04
CA VAL A 155 -10.85 5.86 -9.09
C VAL A 155 -11.23 4.53 -8.44
N ASP A 156 -12.42 4.06 -8.73
CA ASP A 156 -12.84 2.70 -8.37
C ASP A 156 -12.20 1.71 -9.32
N VAL A 157 -11.37 0.81 -8.78
CA VAL A 157 -10.70 -0.26 -9.53
C VAL A 157 -11.41 -1.61 -9.31
N GLY A 158 -12.40 -1.65 -8.42
CA GLY A 158 -13.26 -2.79 -8.13
C GLY A 158 -12.48 -4.08 -7.87
N THR A 159 -12.79 -5.10 -8.66
CA THR A 159 -12.15 -6.43 -8.64
C THR A 159 -11.26 -6.67 -9.84
N SER A 160 -10.94 -5.62 -10.61
CA SER A 160 -10.16 -5.73 -11.84
C SER A 160 -8.77 -6.28 -11.55
N GLN A 161 -8.36 -7.27 -12.35
CA GLN A 161 -7.08 -7.96 -12.21
C GLN A 161 -5.93 -7.21 -12.87
N VAL A 162 -6.25 -6.28 -13.78
CA VAL A 162 -5.27 -5.50 -14.56
C VAL A 162 -5.81 -4.09 -14.73
N TRP A 163 -5.05 -3.11 -14.27
CA TRP A 163 -5.35 -1.69 -14.43
C TRP A 163 -4.11 -0.85 -14.18
N ASP A 164 -4.13 0.39 -14.68
CA ASP A 164 -3.17 1.45 -14.37
C ASP A 164 -3.96 2.75 -14.19
N VAL A 165 -3.61 3.53 -13.16
CA VAL A 165 -4.23 4.84 -12.88
C VAL A 165 -3.15 5.85 -12.51
N GLY A 166 -3.37 7.12 -12.83
CA GLY A 166 -2.44 8.19 -12.49
C GLY A 166 -2.60 9.38 -13.42
N VAL A 167 -1.48 10.03 -13.73
CA VAL A 167 -1.43 11.19 -14.62
C VAL A 167 -0.39 10.98 -15.72
N CYS A 168 -0.57 11.68 -16.83
CA CYS A 168 0.44 11.80 -17.86
C CYS A 168 0.59 13.26 -18.28
N LYS A 169 1.72 13.60 -18.90
CA LYS A 169 1.87 14.88 -19.61
C LYS A 169 0.91 14.92 -20.81
N GLU A 170 0.46 16.11 -21.19
CA GLU A 170 -0.35 16.26 -22.42
C GLU A 170 0.40 15.76 -23.67
N SER A 171 1.72 15.96 -23.68
CA SER A 171 2.63 15.68 -24.79
C SER A 171 3.07 14.22 -24.91
N VAL A 172 2.48 13.29 -24.15
CA VAL A 172 2.86 11.87 -24.27
C VAL A 172 2.53 11.34 -25.66
N ASN A 173 3.34 10.39 -26.14
CA ASN A 173 3.01 9.64 -27.33
C ASN A 173 1.69 8.87 -27.10
N ARG A 174 0.81 8.90 -28.10
CA ARG A 174 -0.48 8.19 -28.07
C ARG A 174 -0.58 7.11 -29.16
N GLN A 175 0.46 6.98 -29.98
CA GLN A 175 0.48 6.09 -31.13
C GLN A 175 1.39 4.87 -30.89
N GLY A 176 0.99 3.71 -31.38
CA GLY A 176 1.71 2.45 -31.21
C GLY A 176 1.81 1.99 -29.75
N LYS A 177 2.83 1.15 -29.49
CA LYS A 177 3.04 0.58 -28.15
C LYS A 177 3.46 1.65 -27.16
N ILE A 178 2.69 1.79 -26.08
CA ILE A 178 2.99 2.70 -24.97
C ILE A 178 3.71 1.96 -23.85
N GLU A 179 4.83 2.51 -23.40
CA GLU A 179 5.52 2.09 -22.19
C GLU A 179 5.23 3.08 -21.06
N LEU A 180 4.53 2.61 -20.02
CA LEU A 180 4.22 3.41 -18.84
C LEU A 180 5.47 3.58 -17.98
N SER A 181 6.10 4.75 -18.11
CA SER A 181 7.32 5.12 -17.39
C SER A 181 7.33 6.62 -17.10
N SER A 182 7.92 6.99 -15.96
CA SER A 182 8.14 8.40 -15.59
C SER A 182 9.00 9.16 -16.60
N GLU A 183 9.91 8.47 -17.30
CA GLU A 183 10.73 9.07 -18.37
C GLU A 183 9.89 9.41 -19.60
N HIS A 184 8.88 8.60 -19.91
CA HIS A 184 7.92 8.85 -20.99
C HIS A 184 6.76 9.77 -20.57
N GLY A 185 6.82 10.35 -19.37
CA GLY A 185 5.84 11.32 -18.89
C GLY A 185 4.60 10.72 -18.24
N PHE A 186 4.64 9.44 -17.84
CA PHE A 186 3.57 8.76 -17.11
C PHE A 186 3.94 8.59 -15.64
N LEU A 187 3.09 9.09 -14.74
CA LEU A 187 3.20 8.88 -13.31
C LEU A 187 1.98 8.09 -12.86
N THR A 188 2.10 6.76 -12.88
CA THR A 188 1.00 5.83 -12.63
C THR A 188 1.37 4.80 -11.57
N VAL A 189 0.33 4.24 -10.97
CA VAL A 189 0.40 2.96 -10.26
C VAL A 189 -0.53 1.98 -10.94
N GLY A 190 -0.17 0.70 -10.90
CA GLY A 190 -0.95 -0.33 -11.57
C GLY A 190 -0.94 -1.65 -10.83
N CYS A 191 -1.86 -2.52 -11.26
CA CYS A 191 -2.01 -3.88 -10.79
C CYS A 191 -1.89 -4.86 -11.95
N ARG A 192 -1.26 -6.01 -11.70
CA ARG A 192 -1.21 -7.17 -12.59
C ARG A 192 -1.61 -8.42 -11.81
N GLN A 193 -2.40 -9.29 -12.45
CA GLN A 193 -2.89 -10.55 -11.87
C GLN A 193 -3.59 -10.38 -10.51
N GLY A 194 -4.18 -9.21 -10.25
CA GLY A 194 -4.88 -8.87 -9.02
C GLY A 194 -4.03 -8.75 -7.75
N LYS A 195 -2.70 -8.94 -7.82
CA LYS A 195 -1.84 -9.02 -6.63
C LYS A 195 -0.48 -8.36 -6.76
N VAL A 196 -0.01 -8.11 -7.98
CA VAL A 196 1.28 -7.49 -8.23
C VAL A 196 1.06 -6.01 -8.49
N PHE A 197 1.49 -5.17 -7.55
CA PHE A 197 1.35 -3.72 -7.66
C PHE A 197 2.69 -3.06 -7.92
N ALA A 198 2.71 -2.02 -8.75
CA ALA A 198 3.92 -1.28 -9.05
C ALA A 198 3.64 0.18 -9.40
N ALA A 199 4.63 1.03 -9.16
CA ALA A 199 4.68 2.40 -9.66
C ALA A 199 5.56 2.48 -10.92
N SER A 200 5.18 3.32 -11.88
CA SER A 200 5.86 3.54 -13.17
C SER A 200 7.20 4.29 -13.07
N SER A 201 7.91 4.17 -11.94
CA SER A 201 9.27 4.71 -11.80
C SER A 201 10.25 3.97 -12.71
N VAL A 202 11.47 4.51 -12.85
CA VAL A 202 12.57 3.84 -13.55
C VAL A 202 13.73 3.60 -12.57
N PRO A 203 14.04 2.34 -12.22
CA PRO A 203 13.30 1.11 -12.56
C PRO A 203 11.92 1.07 -11.90
N MET A 204 11.04 0.20 -12.40
CA MET A 204 9.68 0.01 -11.86
C MET A 204 9.74 -0.37 -10.38
N THR A 205 9.04 0.36 -9.51
CA THR A 205 9.07 0.14 -8.06
C THR A 205 7.91 -0.77 -7.65
N PRO A 206 8.18 -1.97 -7.09
CA PRO A 206 7.14 -2.82 -6.53
C PRO A 206 6.47 -2.16 -5.32
N LEU A 207 5.15 -2.29 -5.23
CA LEU A 207 4.34 -1.74 -4.14
C LEU A 207 3.74 -2.84 -3.28
N TRP A 208 3.82 -2.67 -1.96
CA TRP A 208 3.19 -3.56 -0.99
C TRP A 208 1.86 -2.98 -0.55
N VAL A 209 0.78 -3.49 -1.14
CA VAL A 209 -0.60 -3.02 -0.90
C VAL A 209 -1.34 -4.04 -0.04
N GLY A 210 -2.23 -3.57 0.85
CA GLY A 210 -3.11 -4.44 1.65
C GLY A 210 -4.17 -5.16 0.80
N PRO A 211 -4.81 -6.21 1.34
CA PRO A 211 -5.69 -7.12 0.58
C PRO A 211 -7.03 -6.52 0.11
N GLN A 212 -7.36 -5.28 0.47
CA GLN A 212 -8.67 -4.65 0.23
C GLN A 212 -8.56 -3.37 -0.61
N LEU A 213 -7.73 -3.36 -1.65
CA LEU A 213 -7.66 -2.20 -2.55
C LEU A 213 -8.78 -2.27 -3.57
N HIS A 214 -9.82 -1.44 -3.38
CA HIS A 214 -10.93 -1.27 -4.33
C HIS A 214 -11.01 0.14 -4.90
N ARG A 215 -10.43 1.12 -4.20
CA ARG A 215 -10.44 2.52 -4.63
C ARG A 215 -9.08 3.17 -4.43
N VAL A 216 -8.60 3.85 -5.46
CA VAL A 216 -7.34 4.59 -5.44
C VAL A 216 -7.64 6.07 -5.40
N GLY A 217 -7.28 6.73 -4.31
CA GLY A 217 -7.26 8.18 -4.21
C GLY A 217 -5.97 8.74 -4.82
N ILE A 218 -6.10 9.72 -5.71
CA ILE A 218 -4.98 10.34 -6.41
C ILE A 218 -4.95 11.82 -6.04
N PHE A 219 -3.79 12.27 -5.55
CA PHE A 219 -3.55 13.66 -5.24
C PHE A 219 -2.40 14.21 -6.08
N LEU A 220 -2.68 15.25 -6.85
CA LEU A 220 -1.70 15.95 -7.66
C LEU A 220 -1.44 17.33 -7.06
N ASP A 221 -0.18 17.63 -6.77
CA ASP A 221 0.29 18.99 -6.49
C ASP A 221 1.21 19.44 -7.63
N VAL A 222 0.66 20.27 -8.52
CA VAL A 222 1.38 20.73 -9.71
C VAL A 222 2.53 21.67 -9.32
N GLY A 223 2.33 22.48 -8.28
CA GLY A 223 3.35 23.43 -7.81
C GLY A 223 4.56 22.72 -7.20
N MET A 224 4.31 21.67 -6.42
CA MET A 224 5.37 20.83 -5.83
C MET A 224 5.87 19.72 -6.77
N ARG A 225 5.28 19.58 -7.97
CA ARG A 225 5.58 18.51 -8.94
C ARG A 225 5.49 17.11 -8.32
N SER A 226 4.51 16.91 -7.45
CA SER A 226 4.34 15.65 -6.73
C SER A 226 2.97 15.05 -7.01
N ILE A 227 2.94 13.72 -7.09
CA ILE A 227 1.72 12.92 -7.08
C ILE A 227 1.76 11.96 -5.89
N SER A 228 0.61 11.69 -5.29
CA SER A 228 0.47 10.73 -4.21
C SER A 228 -0.74 9.83 -4.47
N PHE A 229 -0.60 8.56 -4.11
CA PHE A 229 -1.60 7.52 -4.29
C PHE A 229 -1.99 6.94 -2.94
N TYR A 230 -3.27 6.77 -2.70
CA TYR A 230 -3.82 6.29 -1.44
C TYR A 230 -4.76 5.12 -1.67
N ASN A 231 -4.62 4.07 -0.86
CA ASN A 231 -5.68 3.07 -0.71
C ASN A 231 -6.81 3.72 0.09
N VAL A 232 -7.93 4.05 -0.58
CA VAL A 232 -9.09 4.64 0.06
C VAL A 232 -10.01 3.50 0.49
N SER A 233 -10.08 3.26 1.79
CA SER A 233 -11.13 2.42 2.37
C SER A 233 -12.41 3.23 2.48
N ASP A 234 -13.53 2.67 2.02
CA ASP A 234 -14.84 3.07 2.52
C ASP A 234 -14.82 2.77 4.02
N GLY A 235 -14.70 3.80 4.85
CA GLY A 235 -14.42 3.66 6.28
C GLY A 235 -15.33 2.61 6.93
N CYS A 236 -14.75 1.70 7.71
CA CYS A 236 -15.49 0.96 8.72
C CYS A 236 -15.76 1.85 9.92
#